data_AF-A0A523ZM53-F1
#
_entry.id   AF-A0A523ZM53-F1
#
_cell.length_a   1.000
_cell.length_b   1.000
_cell.length_c   1.000
_cell.angle_alpha   90.00
_cell.angle_beta   90.00
_cell.angle_gamma   90.00
#
_symmetry.space_group_name_H-M   'P 1'
#
loop_
_entity.id
_entity.type
_entity.pdbx_description
1 polymer ?
#
loop_
_entity_poly.entity_id
_entity_poly.type
_entity_poly.pdbx_seq_one_letter_code
_entity_poly.pdbx_strand_id
1 'polypeptide(L)'
;MELIDEILSLVEKHQEWRGKQCLNLIPSENVMSPAVRELLSSDLGHRYTARDHFYMGTSFIDEIEHYGEEIAKEVFRAETADLRPLSGHIADLIFLASFAKPKDVLMCV
;
A
#
# COMPACT_ATOMS: atom_id res chain seq x y z
N MET A 1 -12.11 -25.17 12.71
CA MET A 1 -11.64 -24.48 13.92
C MET A 1 -10.16 -24.74 14.12
N GLU A 2 -9.74 -25.99 14.29
CA GLU A 2 -8.33 -26.37 14.56
C GLU A 2 -7.28 -25.72 13.62
N LEU A 3 -7.51 -25.69 12.30
CA LEU A 3 -6.59 -25.06 11.33
C LEU A 3 -6.52 -23.53 11.42
N ILE A 4 -7.64 -22.86 11.71
CA ILE A 4 -7.66 -21.39 11.84
C ILE A 4 -6.92 -20.99 13.10
N ASP A 5 -7.16 -21.71 14.19
CA ASP A 5 -6.49 -21.48 15.48
C ASP A 5 -4.97 -21.67 15.35
N GLU A 6 -4.52 -22.65 14.54
CA GLU A 6 -3.11 -22.84 14.24
C GLU A 6 -2.50 -21.67 13.46
N ILE A 7 -3.18 -21.16 12.43
CA ILE A 7 -2.73 -19.97 11.68
C ILE A 7 -2.62 -18.77 12.60
N LEU A 8 -3.63 -18.52 13.45
CA LEU A 8 -3.62 -17.42 14.41
C LEU A 8 -2.46 -17.55 15.40
N SER A 9 -2.20 -18.75 15.91
CA SER A 9 -1.06 -19.02 16.78
C SER A 9 0.28 -18.72 16.09
N LEU A 10 0.42 -19.05 14.80
CA LEU A 10 1.63 -18.74 14.03
C LEU A 10 1.81 -17.23 13.83
N VAL A 11 0.72 -16.50 13.57
CA VAL A 11 0.75 -15.04 13.45
C VAL A 11 1.19 -14.38 14.76
N GLU A 12 0.64 -14.82 15.90
CA GLU A 12 1.02 -14.32 17.22
C GLU A 12 2.51 -14.58 17.53
N LYS A 13 2.98 -15.81 17.30
CA LYS A 13 4.39 -16.18 17.48
C LYS A 13 5.31 -15.32 16.61
N HIS A 14 4.94 -15.08 15.35
CA HIS A 14 5.69 -14.21 14.46
C HIS A 14 5.76 -12.77 14.98
N GLN A 15 4.63 -12.21 15.45
CA GLN A 15 4.61 -10.84 15.99
C GLN A 15 5.45 -10.69 17.25
N GLU A 16 5.38 -11.65 18.19
CA GLU A 16 6.20 -11.63 19.40
C GLU A 16 7.70 -11.73 19.06
N TRP A 17 8.06 -12.67 18.20
CA TRP A 17 9.44 -12.85 17.78
C TRP A 17 9.98 -11.61 17.06
N ARG A 18 9.27 -11.14 16.02
CA ARG A 18 9.72 -10.02 15.18
C ARG A 18 9.70 -8.68 15.92
N GLY A 19 8.72 -8.49 16.80
CA GLY A 19 8.49 -7.23 17.51
C GLY A 19 9.28 -7.07 18.81
N LYS A 20 9.64 -8.16 19.50
CA LYS A 20 10.26 -8.09 20.84
C LYS A 20 11.55 -8.89 21.01
N GLN A 21 11.76 -9.93 20.21
CA GLN A 21 12.88 -10.87 20.41
C GLN A 21 13.96 -10.77 19.33
N CYS A 22 13.63 -10.18 18.18
CA CYS A 22 14.49 -10.04 17.03
C CYS A 22 15.01 -8.59 16.91
N LEU A 23 16.33 -8.43 16.83
CA LEU A 23 16.92 -7.20 16.30
C LEU A 23 16.88 -7.26 14.77
N ASN A 24 15.91 -6.58 14.16
CA ASN A 24 15.75 -6.59 12.71
C ASN A 24 16.74 -5.63 12.04
N LEU A 25 17.64 -6.18 11.23
CA LEU A 25 18.67 -5.43 10.49
C LEU A 25 18.42 -5.38 8.98
N ILE A 26 17.23 -5.81 8.53
CA ILE A 26 16.88 -5.77 7.10
C ILE A 26 16.53 -4.32 6.72
N PRO A 27 17.27 -3.68 5.81
CA PRO A 27 17.16 -2.24 5.55
C PRO A 27 15.84 -1.81 4.89
N SER A 28 15.15 -2.75 4.23
CA SER A 28 13.85 -2.50 3.58
C SER A 28 12.66 -2.75 4.48
N GLU A 29 12.86 -3.25 5.70
CA GLU A 29 11.79 -3.52 6.65
C GLU A 29 11.63 -2.39 7.66
N ASN A 30 10.41 -2.21 8.16
CA ASN A 30 10.11 -1.19 9.16
C ASN A 30 8.90 -1.59 10.01
N VAL A 31 8.68 -0.89 11.13
CA VAL A 31 7.54 -1.09 12.03
C VAL A 31 6.46 -0.06 11.73
N MET A 32 5.33 -0.52 11.20
CA MET A 32 4.16 0.31 10.94
C MET A 32 3.49 0.79 12.25
N SER A 33 3.07 2.06 12.27
CA SER A 33 2.40 2.66 13.43
C SER A 33 1.03 2.00 13.71
N PRO A 34 0.56 1.97 14.98
CA PRO A 34 -0.73 1.40 15.33
C PRO A 34 -1.90 2.01 14.55
N ALA A 35 -1.89 3.34 14.34
CA ALA A 35 -2.95 4.04 13.61
C ALA A 35 -3.06 3.57 12.14
N VAL A 36 -1.93 3.39 11.45
CA VAL A 36 -1.94 2.90 10.06
C VAL A 36 -2.42 1.45 10.00
N ARG A 37 -2.03 0.61 10.96
CA ARG A 37 -2.51 -0.78 11.05
C ARG A 37 -4.03 -0.85 11.23
N GLU A 38 -4.61 0.01 12.07
CA GLU A 38 -6.06 0.08 12.29
C GLU A 38 -6.80 0.44 11.00
N LEU A 39 -6.32 1.44 10.26
CA LEU A 39 -6.89 1.86 8.98
C LEU A 39 -6.92 0.72 7.95
N LEU A 40 -5.87 -0.11 7.88
CA LEU A 40 -5.81 -1.27 6.98
C LEU A 40 -6.87 -2.34 7.28
N SER A 41 -7.34 -2.42 8.52
CA SER A 41 -8.42 -3.33 8.94
C SER A 41 -9.82 -2.70 8.93
N SER A 42 -9.91 -1.43 8.52
CA SER A 42 -11.19 -0.71 8.51
C SER A 42 -12.10 -1.18 7.37
N ASP A 43 -13.36 -0.72 7.42
CA ASP A 43 -14.37 -0.99 6.40
C ASP A 43 -13.96 -0.55 4.98
N LEU A 44 -13.04 0.40 4.86
CA LEU A 44 -12.54 0.91 3.57
C LEU A 44 -11.99 -0.21 2.67
N GLY A 45 -11.35 -1.23 3.25
CA GLY A 45 -10.81 -2.37 2.50
C GLY A 45 -11.87 -3.26 1.84
N HIS A 46 -13.15 -3.03 2.11
CA HIS A 46 -14.28 -3.78 1.56
C HIS A 46 -15.08 -2.99 0.51
N ARG A 47 -14.64 -1.78 0.15
CA ARG A 47 -15.37 -0.87 -0.74
C ARG A 47 -14.71 -0.82 -2.11
N TYR A 48 -15.55 -0.93 -3.15
CA TYR A 48 -15.13 -0.70 -4.53
C TYR A 48 -15.23 0.79 -4.85
N THR A 49 -14.23 1.30 -5.56
CA THR A 49 -14.18 2.68 -6.06
C THR A 49 -13.74 2.69 -7.51
N ALA A 50 -14.11 3.75 -8.23
CA ALA A 50 -13.65 4.01 -9.57
C ALA A 50 -13.72 5.52 -9.85
N ARG A 51 -12.71 6.07 -10.54
CA ARG A 51 -12.63 7.52 -10.83
C ARG A 51 -13.68 8.02 -11.81
N ASP A 52 -14.30 7.13 -12.56
CA ASP A 52 -15.48 7.44 -13.39
C ASP A 52 -16.78 7.48 -12.58
N HIS A 53 -16.68 7.38 -11.25
CA HIS A 53 -17.80 7.32 -10.30
C HIS A 53 -18.81 6.23 -10.64
N PHE A 54 -18.33 5.12 -11.21
CA PHE A 54 -19.18 3.95 -11.48
C PHE A 54 -19.75 3.36 -10.19
N TYR A 55 -18.92 3.27 -9.14
CA TYR A 55 -19.36 2.85 -7.82
C TYR A 55 -19.85 4.05 -7.00
N MET A 56 -20.99 3.88 -6.35
CA MET A 56 -21.64 4.92 -5.55
C MET A 56 -21.22 4.84 -4.07
N GLY A 57 -21.35 5.95 -3.34
CA GLY A 57 -21.08 6.00 -1.90
C GLY A 57 -19.59 6.12 -1.55
N THR A 58 -18.77 6.62 -2.48
CA THR A 58 -17.31 6.71 -2.35
C THR A 58 -16.81 8.04 -1.82
N SER A 59 -17.69 8.99 -1.49
CA SER A 59 -17.31 10.38 -1.21
C SER A 59 -16.20 10.55 -0.17
N PHE A 60 -16.21 9.73 0.88
CA PHE A 60 -15.15 9.76 1.91
C PHE A 60 -13.85 9.14 1.43
N ILE A 61 -13.90 8.11 0.58
CA ILE A 61 -12.69 7.50 0.00
C ILE A 61 -12.06 8.46 -1.01
N ASP A 62 -12.88 9.11 -1.82
CA ASP A 62 -12.42 10.10 -2.80
C ASP A 62 -11.71 11.27 -2.10
N GLU A 63 -12.26 11.73 -0.96
CA GLU A 63 -11.64 12.77 -0.14
C GLU A 63 -10.32 12.30 0.51
N ILE A 64 -10.26 11.05 1.01
CA ILE A 64 -9.02 10.46 1.55
C ILE A 64 -7.95 10.33 0.45
N GLU A 65 -8.31 9.86 -0.74
CA GLU A 65 -7.38 9.76 -1.88
C GLU A 65 -6.83 11.14 -2.25
N HIS A 66 -7.70 12.15 -2.33
CA HIS A 66 -7.29 13.51 -2.62
C HIS A 66 -6.32 14.07 -1.57
N TYR A 67 -6.63 13.98 -0.27
CA TYR A 67 -5.72 14.45 0.77
C TYR A 67 -4.40 13.68 0.76
N GLY A 68 -4.43 12.37 0.52
CA GLY A 68 -3.24 11.56 0.41
C GLY A 68 -2.33 12.01 -0.74
N GLU A 69 -2.90 12.32 -1.90
CA GLU A 69 -2.14 12.85 -3.05
C GLU A 69 -1.54 14.24 -2.74
N GLU A 70 -2.27 15.13 -2.06
CA GLU A 70 -1.74 16.43 -1.60
C GLU A 70 -0.56 16.26 -0.63
N ILE A 71 -0.71 15.38 0.36
CA ILE A 71 0.37 15.08 1.32
C ILE A 71 1.59 14.50 0.61
N ALA A 72 1.40 13.57 -0.33
CA ALA A 72 2.50 12.99 -1.10
C ALA A 72 3.24 14.06 -1.92
N LYS A 73 2.50 14.96 -2.59
CA LYS A 73 3.09 16.10 -3.31
C LYS A 73 3.89 17.01 -2.38
N GLU A 74 3.37 17.31 -1.18
CA GLU A 74 4.07 18.16 -0.21
C GLU A 74 5.36 17.49 0.30
N VAL A 75 5.27 16.22 0.73
CA VAL A 75 6.40 15.46 1.29
C VAL A 75 7.53 15.30 0.27
N PHE A 76 7.20 14.97 -0.97
CA PHE A 76 8.19 14.72 -2.02
C PHE A 76 8.49 15.94 -2.90
N ARG A 77 7.81 17.07 -2.66
CA ARG A 77 7.90 18.29 -3.48
C ARG A 77 7.63 18.01 -4.97
N ALA A 78 6.61 17.20 -5.23
CA ALA A 78 6.24 16.75 -6.56
C ALA A 78 5.09 17.59 -7.13
N GLU A 79 5.02 17.71 -8.46
CA GLU A 79 3.90 18.37 -9.16
C GLU A 79 2.65 17.48 -9.16
N THR A 80 2.84 16.17 -9.27
CA THR A 80 1.77 15.17 -9.30
C THR A 80 2.09 14.00 -8.37
N ALA A 81 1.03 13.34 -7.88
CA ALA A 81 1.11 12.09 -7.13
C ALA A 81 -0.07 11.20 -7.51
N ASP A 82 0.12 9.88 -7.42
CA ASP A 82 -0.93 8.88 -7.63
C ASP A 82 -0.76 7.79 -6.56
N LEU A 83 -1.79 7.57 -5.75
CA LEU A 83 -1.77 6.61 -4.63
C LEU A 83 -2.33 5.24 -4.99
N ARG A 84 -2.82 5.05 -6.22
CA ARG A 84 -3.48 3.81 -6.65
C ARG A 84 -2.53 2.63 -6.93
N PRO A 85 -1.24 2.80 -7.30
CA PRO A 85 -0.34 1.67 -7.43
C PRO A 85 -0.25 0.86 -6.12
N LEU A 86 -0.59 -0.44 -6.19
CA LEU A 86 -0.66 -1.30 -5.00
C LEU A 86 0.68 -1.54 -4.31
N SER A 87 1.78 -1.36 -5.04
CA SER A 87 3.15 -1.52 -4.54
C SER A 87 4.16 -0.95 -5.55
N GLY A 88 5.44 -0.89 -5.17
CA GLY A 88 6.50 -0.33 -6.01
C GLY A 88 6.64 -1.00 -7.38
N HIS A 89 6.64 -2.33 -7.44
CA HIS A 89 6.78 -3.04 -8.73
C HIS A 89 5.59 -2.83 -9.67
N ILE A 90 4.38 -2.61 -9.12
CA ILE A 90 3.20 -2.25 -9.90
C ILE A 90 3.33 -0.81 -10.42
N ALA A 91 3.88 0.10 -9.63
CA ALA A 91 4.14 1.47 -10.08
C ALA A 91 5.14 1.49 -11.25
N ASP A 92 6.22 0.71 -11.17
CA ASP A 92 7.19 0.56 -12.25
C ASP A 92 6.53 -0.01 -13.52
N LEU A 93 5.69 -1.04 -13.36
CA LEU A 93 4.99 -1.63 -14.49
C LEU A 93 4.01 -0.65 -15.15
N ILE A 94 3.29 0.16 -14.36
CA ILE A 94 2.41 1.22 -14.88
C ILE A 94 3.22 2.24 -15.67
N PHE A 95 4.37 2.65 -15.15
CA PHE A 95 5.27 3.58 -15.85
C PHE A 95 5.71 3.00 -17.20
N LEU A 96 6.23 1.77 -17.22
CA LEU A 96 6.67 1.12 -18.45
C LEU A 96 5.52 0.92 -19.45
N ALA A 97 4.34 0.49 -18.98
CA ALA A 97 3.18 0.32 -19.85
C ALA A 97 2.68 1.64 -20.45
N SER A 98 2.90 2.76 -19.75
CA SER A 98 2.46 4.09 -20.19
C SER A 98 3.45 4.76 -21.15
N PHE A 99 4.75 4.51 -20.97
CA PHE A 99 5.81 5.27 -21.64
C PHE A 99 6.72 4.46 -22.56
N ALA A 100 6.66 3.13 -22.51
CA ALA A 100 7.48 2.24 -23.34
C ALA A 100 6.62 1.33 -24.23
N LYS A 101 7.23 0.82 -25.29
CA LYS A 101 6.67 -0.16 -26.22
C LYS A 101 7.48 -1.45 -26.20
N PRO A 102 6.89 -2.57 -26.66
CA PRO A 102 7.65 -3.79 -26.87
C PRO A 102 8.89 -3.53 -27.73
N LYS A 103 10.05 -3.98 -27.25
CA LYS A 103 11.40 -3.81 -27.84
C LYS A 103 12.09 -2.46 -27.60
N ASP A 104 11.49 -1.54 -26.86
CA ASP A 104 12.22 -0.36 -26.39
C ASP A 104 13.35 -0.76 -25.43
N VAL A 105 14.44 0.02 -25.45
CA VAL A 105 15.59 -0.21 -24.56
C VAL A 105 15.40 0.60 -23.29
N LEU A 106 15.48 -0.08 -22.15
CA LEU A 106 15.42 0.51 -20.82
C LEU A 106 16.81 0.44 -20.18
N MET A 107 17.17 1.49 -19.44
CA MET A 107 18.37 1.51 -18.60
C MET A 107 17.92 1.83 -17.17
N CYS A 108 18.31 0.97 -16.23
CA CYS A 108 18.07 1.15 -14.81
C CYS A 108 19.40 1.46 -14.10
N VAL A 109 19.34 2.20 -13.00
CA VAL A 109 20.50 2.59 -12.17
C VAL A 109 20.64 1.63 -10.99
#